data_AF-A0A7V9FH98-F1
#
_entry.id   AF-A0A7V9FH98-F1
#
_cell.length_a   1.000
_cell.length_b   1.000
_cell.length_c   1.000
_cell.angle_alpha   90.00
_cell.angle_beta   90.00
_cell.angle_gamma   90.00
#
_symmetry.space_group_name_H-M   'P 1'
#
loop_
_entity.id
_entity.type
_entity.pdbx_description
1 polymer ?
#
loop_
_entity_poly.entity_id
_entity_poly.type
_entity_poly.pdbx_seq_one_letter_code
_entity_poly.pdbx_strand_id
1 'polypeptide(L)'
;MSSRTAPVSLGDLQRPLRPRLDRVQQELRRIVEADFGLITEVNAHLFQMQGKMFRPTLLLLADEATGAGDPRASTLAAVVELIHLATLVHDDSVDHSVLRRGMPTINSIFSHQVSV
;
A
#
# COMPACT_ATOMS: atom_id res chain seq x y z
N MET A 1 4.90 7.30 40.30
CA MET A 1 5.93 6.74 39.40
C MET A 1 5.41 6.80 37.98
N SER A 2 5.79 7.83 37.22
CA SER A 2 5.40 7.98 35.80
C SER A 2 6.38 7.17 34.96
N SER A 3 5.97 5.96 34.56
CA SER A 3 6.69 5.17 33.56
C SER A 3 6.53 5.88 32.22
N ARG A 4 7.55 6.62 31.79
CA ARG A 4 7.67 7.10 30.41
C ARG A 4 7.98 5.89 29.55
N THR A 5 6.95 5.28 28.96
CA THR A 5 7.13 4.31 27.88
C THR A 5 7.89 5.00 26.74
N ALA A 6 8.95 4.35 26.26
CA ALA A 6 9.68 4.81 25.09
C ALA A 6 8.71 4.95 23.90
N PRO A 7 8.90 5.93 23.01
CA PRO A 7 8.00 6.13 21.87
C PRO A 7 8.03 4.89 20.97
N VAL A 8 6.85 4.31 20.72
CA VAL A 8 6.69 3.16 19.82
C VAL A 8 6.82 3.66 18.37
N SER A 9 7.77 3.10 17.62
CA SER A 9 7.90 3.41 16.18
C SER A 9 7.01 2.52 15.33
N LEU A 10 6.71 2.96 14.09
CA LEU A 10 6.01 2.11 13.12
C LEU A 10 6.79 0.80 12.85
N GLY A 11 8.12 0.85 12.84
CA GLY A 11 8.96 -0.34 12.67
C GLY A 11 8.77 -1.34 13.80
N ASP A 12 8.54 -0.88 15.03
CA ASP A 12 8.26 -1.76 16.16
C ASP A 12 6.90 -2.44 16.03
N LEU A 13 5.90 -1.74 15.50
CA LEU A 13 4.57 -2.30 15.20
C LEU A 13 4.61 -3.31 14.03
N GLN A 14 5.46 -3.07 13.04
CA GLN A 14 5.58 -3.91 11.85
C GLN A 14 6.42 -5.17 12.08
N ARG A 15 7.37 -5.13 13.03
CA ARG A 15 8.25 -6.27 13.35
C ARG A 15 7.48 -7.58 13.60
N PRO A 16 6.47 -7.64 14.49
CA PRO A 16 5.71 -8.87 14.72
C PRO A 16 4.83 -9.26 13.51
N LEU A 17 4.46 -8.30 12.67
CA LEU A 17 3.58 -8.51 11.53
C LEU A 17 4.31 -8.86 10.22
N ARG A 18 5.64 -8.95 10.23
CA ARG A 18 6.45 -9.10 9.01
C ARG A 18 5.95 -10.20 8.06
N PRO A 19 5.69 -11.45 8.52
CA PRO A 19 5.22 -12.49 7.63
C PRO A 19 3.85 -12.20 7.01
N ARG A 20 2.99 -11.51 7.77
CA ARG A 20 1.65 -11.11 7.31
C ARG A 20 1.74 -9.95 6.31
N LEU A 21 2.65 -9.00 6.54
CA LEU A 21 2.92 -7.88 5.63
C LEU A 21 3.53 -8.37 4.30
N ASP A 22 4.41 -9.38 4.33
CA ASP A 22 4.94 -10.00 3.13
C ASP A 22 3.82 -10.65 2.29
N ARG A 23 2.85 -11.30 2.95
CA ARG A 23 1.63 -11.81 2.29
C ARG A 23 0.77 -10.69 1.72
N VAL A 24 0.63 -9.56 2.41
CA VAL A 24 -0.07 -8.38 1.85
C VAL A 24 0.60 -7.92 0.56
N GLN A 25 1.92 -7.87 0.50
CA GLN A 25 2.65 -7.49 -0.72
C GLN A 25 2.45 -8.51 -1.86
N GLN A 26 2.36 -9.80 -1.54
CA GLN A 26 2.05 -10.84 -2.52
C GLN A 26 0.61 -10.69 -3.04
N GLU A 27 -0.36 -10.43 -2.17
CA GLU A 27 -1.75 -10.20 -2.57
C GLU A 27 -1.91 -8.94 -3.41
N LEU A 28 -1.23 -7.84 -3.06
CA LEU A 28 -1.17 -6.64 -3.89
C LEU A 28 -0.67 -6.96 -5.31
N ARG A 29 0.44 -7.71 -5.41
CA ARG A 29 0.96 -8.18 -6.71
C ARG A 29 -0.07 -8.98 -7.48
N ARG A 30 -0.63 -10.00 -6.84
CA ARG A 30 -1.62 -10.89 -7.45
C ARG A 30 -2.84 -10.14 -7.98
N ILE A 31 -3.39 -9.19 -7.20
CA ILE A 31 -4.58 -8.42 -7.59
C ILE A 31 -4.26 -7.53 -8.79
N VAL A 32 -3.15 -6.80 -8.73
CA VAL A 32 -2.72 -5.89 -9.80
C VAL A 32 -2.39 -6.65 -11.09
N GLU A 33 -1.69 -7.79 -11.01
CA GLU A 33 -1.36 -8.61 -12.18
C GLU A 33 -2.61 -9.24 -12.84
N ALA A 34 -3.61 -9.62 -12.04
CA ALA A 34 -4.85 -10.20 -12.55
C ALA A 34 -5.68 -9.19 -13.35
N ASP A 35 -5.75 -7.93 -12.91
CA ASP A 35 -6.55 -6.90 -13.57
C ASP A 35 -5.81 -6.19 -14.73
N PHE A 36 -4.48 -6.09 -14.66
CA PHE A 36 -3.68 -5.24 -15.56
C PHE A 36 -2.64 -6.00 -16.39
N GLY A 37 -2.91 -7.23 -16.81
CA GLY A 37 -1.97 -8.15 -17.50
C GLY A 37 -1.19 -7.63 -18.73
N LEU A 38 -1.37 -6.37 -19.15
CA LEU A 38 -0.70 -5.70 -20.26
C LEU A 38 0.12 -4.45 -19.88
N ILE A 39 0.07 -3.94 -18.65
CA ILE A 39 0.77 -2.68 -18.29
C ILE A 39 1.88 -2.93 -17.26
N THR A 40 2.91 -3.66 -17.70
CA THR A 40 4.12 -3.97 -16.92
C THR A 40 4.74 -2.73 -16.26
N GLU A 41 4.65 -1.58 -16.90
CA GLU A 41 5.21 -0.31 -16.44
C GLU A 41 4.38 0.33 -15.32
N VAL A 42 3.04 0.24 -15.34
CA VAL A 42 2.19 0.67 -14.21
C VAL A 42 2.43 -0.22 -13.00
N ASN A 43 2.56 -1.54 -13.22
CA ASN A 43 2.88 -2.49 -12.17
C ASN A 43 4.24 -2.17 -11.55
N ALA A 44 5.28 -1.97 -12.38
CA ALA A 44 6.61 -1.59 -11.92
C ALA A 44 6.60 -0.27 -11.13
N HIS A 45 5.83 0.72 -11.58
CA HIS A 45 5.73 2.01 -10.92
C HIS A 45 5.00 1.93 -9.57
N LEU A 46 3.88 1.19 -9.51
CA LEU A 46 3.15 0.92 -8.27
C LEU A 46 4.03 0.17 -7.25
N PHE A 47 4.86 -0.78 -7.69
CA PHE A 47 5.79 -1.49 -6.81
C PHE A 47 7.02 -0.67 -6.41
N GLN A 48 7.42 0.34 -7.19
CA GLN A 48 8.46 1.29 -6.80
C GLN A 48 7.97 2.32 -5.79
N MET A 49 6.66 2.62 -5.78
CA MET A 49 6.02 3.44 -4.75
C MET A 49 5.80 2.67 -3.44
N GLN A 50 6.82 1.97 -2.92
CA GLN A 50 6.76 1.35 -1.60
C GLN A 50 6.52 2.42 -0.53
N GLY A 51 5.26 2.57 -0.14
CA GLY A 51 4.84 3.38 0.97
C GLY A 51 5.27 2.77 2.31
N LYS A 52 4.89 3.44 3.39
CA LYS A 52 5.19 2.96 4.75
C LYS A 52 4.37 1.72 5.15
N MET A 53 3.50 1.20 4.28
CA MET A 53 2.55 0.12 4.57
C MET A 53 1.71 0.38 5.83
N PHE A 54 1.43 1.65 6.11
CA PHE A 54 0.79 2.07 7.36
C PHE A 54 -0.64 1.53 7.47
N ARG A 55 -1.44 1.63 6.39
CA ARG A 55 -2.82 1.15 6.37
C ARG A 55 -2.91 -0.38 6.49
N PRO A 56 -2.11 -1.18 5.75
CA PRO A 56 -1.97 -2.60 6.00
C PRO A 56 -1.62 -2.94 7.44
N THR A 57 -0.66 -2.21 8.03
CA THR A 57 -0.23 -2.44 9.41
C THR A 57 -1.39 -2.23 10.38
N LEU A 58 -2.17 -1.15 10.22
CA LEU A 58 -3.34 -0.89 11.07
C LEU A 58 -4.40 -1.98 10.96
N LEU A 59 -4.70 -2.46 9.75
CA LEU A 59 -5.70 -3.52 9.55
C LEU A 59 -5.25 -4.83 10.21
N LEU A 60 -3.99 -5.21 10.03
CA LEU A 60 -3.45 -6.43 10.63
C LEU A 60 -3.41 -6.34 12.16
N LEU A 61 -3.07 -5.18 12.73
CA LEU A 61 -3.15 -4.96 14.18
C LEU A 61 -4.59 -5.03 14.69
N ALA A 62 -5.57 -4.53 13.92
CA ALA A 62 -6.98 -4.63 14.29
C ALA A 62 -7.45 -6.10 14.30
N ASP A 63 -7.06 -6.90 13.31
CA ASP A 63 -7.32 -8.35 13.29
C ASP A 63 -6.72 -9.04 14.53
N GLU A 64 -5.46 -8.78 14.86
CA GLU A 64 -4.81 -9.30 16.08
C GLU A 64 -5.58 -8.90 17.35
N ALA A 65 -6.00 -7.64 17.46
CA ALA A 65 -6.72 -7.12 18.63
C ALA A 65 -8.13 -7.74 18.80
N THR A 66 -8.76 -8.18 17.71
CA THR A 66 -10.10 -8.78 17.72
C THR A 66 -10.11 -10.30 17.88
N GLY A 67 -8.95 -10.92 18.10
CA GLY A 67 -8.84 -12.37 18.34
C GLY A 67 -7.95 -13.12 17.35
N ALA A 68 -7.34 -12.41 16.40
CA ALA A 68 -6.43 -12.89 15.36
C ALA A 68 -6.97 -14.03 14.48
N GLY A 69 -6.76 -13.92 13.16
CA GLY A 69 -6.86 -15.07 12.28
C GLY A 69 -8.06 -15.09 11.34
N ASP A 70 -8.60 -13.93 10.93
CA ASP A 70 -9.35 -13.91 9.68
C ASP A 70 -8.38 -14.32 8.54
N PRO A 71 -8.61 -15.46 7.85
CA PRO A 71 -7.73 -15.90 6.77
C PRO A 71 -7.66 -14.89 5.61
N ARG A 72 -8.63 -13.97 5.54
CA ARG A 72 -8.72 -12.91 4.52
C ARG A 72 -8.00 -11.63 4.94
N ALA A 73 -7.51 -11.50 6.19
CA ALA A 73 -6.96 -10.25 6.70
C ALA A 73 -5.81 -9.69 5.83
N SER A 74 -4.90 -10.54 5.34
CA SER A 74 -3.84 -10.11 4.42
C SER A 74 -4.40 -9.63 3.07
N THR A 75 -5.42 -10.30 2.53
CA THR A 75 -6.08 -9.87 1.28
C THR A 75 -6.84 -8.55 1.48
N LEU A 76 -7.55 -8.38 2.60
CA LEU A 76 -8.25 -7.14 2.93
C LEU A 76 -7.28 -5.97 3.14
N ALA A 77 -6.14 -6.21 3.82
CA ALA A 77 -5.07 -5.22 3.94
C ALA A 77 -4.50 -4.81 2.57
N ALA A 78 -4.37 -5.76 1.63
CA ALA A 78 -3.95 -5.47 0.27
C ALA A 78 -5.00 -4.61 -0.47
N VAL A 79 -6.28 -4.94 -0.36
CA VAL A 79 -7.37 -4.14 -0.96
C VAL A 79 -7.38 -2.70 -0.42
N VAL A 80 -7.22 -2.52 0.89
CA VAL A 80 -7.15 -1.17 1.49
C VAL A 80 -5.97 -0.36 0.96
N GLU A 81 -4.80 -0.99 0.80
CA GLU A 81 -3.64 -0.30 0.22
C GLU A 81 -3.82 -0.04 -1.27
N LEU A 82 -4.50 -0.92 -2.01
CA LEU A 82 -4.83 -0.71 -3.41
C LEU A 82 -5.77 0.49 -3.60
N ILE A 83 -6.79 0.63 -2.76
CA ILE A 83 -7.67 1.81 -2.75
C ILE A 83 -6.84 3.07 -2.47
N HIS A 84 -5.92 3.01 -1.51
CA HIS A 84 -5.02 4.12 -1.25
C HIS A 84 -4.18 4.48 -2.50
N LEU A 85 -3.58 3.50 -3.16
CA LEU A 85 -2.81 3.71 -4.38
C LEU A 85 -3.68 4.31 -5.49
N ALA A 86 -4.92 3.84 -5.66
CA ALA A 86 -5.84 4.39 -6.64
C ALA A 86 -6.16 5.88 -6.38
N THR A 87 -6.40 6.26 -5.12
CA THR A 87 -6.60 7.68 -4.78
C THR A 87 -5.35 8.50 -5.07
N LEU A 88 -4.16 7.95 -4.84
CA LEU A 88 -2.91 8.65 -5.15
C LEU A 88 -2.76 8.94 -6.65
N VAL A 89 -3.08 7.97 -7.50
CA VAL A 89 -3.01 8.12 -8.95
C VAL A 89 -4.05 9.14 -9.43
N HIS A 90 -5.26 9.10 -8.87
CA HIS A 90 -6.30 10.06 -9.21
C HIS A 90 -5.90 11.48 -8.79
N ASP A 91 -5.39 11.66 -7.57
CA ASP A 91 -4.87 12.95 -7.08
C ASP A 91 -3.76 13.49 -8.01
N ASP A 92 -2.78 12.65 -8.38
CA ASP A 92 -1.69 13.05 -9.28
C ASP A 92 -2.20 13.45 -10.69
N SER A 93 -3.32 12.86 -11.12
CA SER A 93 -4.00 13.19 -12.38
C SER A 93 -4.74 14.53 -12.31
N VAL A 94 -5.44 14.79 -11.21
CA VAL A 94 -6.20 16.02 -10.97
C VAL A 94 -5.26 17.21 -10.73
N ASP A 95 -4.16 16.99 -10.01
CA ASP A 95 -3.23 18.04 -9.60
C ASP A 95 -2.21 18.43 -10.68
N HIS A 96 -2.24 17.80 -11.87
CA HIS A 96 -1.21 17.92 -12.92
C HIS A 96 0.22 17.77 -12.36
N SER A 97 0.38 17.00 -11.28
CA SER A 97 1.64 16.89 -10.57
C SER A 97 2.63 16.08 -11.40
N VAL A 98 3.78 16.67 -11.71
CA VAL A 98 4.83 16.00 -12.50
C VAL A 98 5.68 15.05 -11.64
N LEU A 99 5.69 15.24 -10.31
CA LEU A 99 6.52 14.49 -9.37
C LEU A 99 5.79 14.13 -8.07
N ARG A 100 6.05 12.93 -7.54
CA ARG A 100 5.66 12.49 -6.19
C ARG A 100 6.82 11.80 -5.49
N ARG A 101 7.22 12.30 -4.32
CA ARG A 101 8.39 11.81 -3.54
C ARG A 101 9.70 11.74 -4.36
N GLY A 102 9.87 12.63 -5.33
CA GLY A 102 11.06 12.66 -6.21
C GLY A 102 11.00 11.70 -7.40
N MET A 103 9.91 10.94 -7.58
CA MET A 103 9.67 10.10 -8.75
C MET A 103 8.62 10.76 -9.67
N PRO A 104 8.68 10.58 -11.00
CA PRO A 104 7.62 11.01 -11.91
C PRO A 104 6.28 10.35 -11.54
N THR A 105 5.17 11.06 -11.65
CA THR A 105 3.83 10.49 -11.39
C THR A 105 3.38 9.60 -12.55
N ILE A 106 2.43 8.69 -12.32
CA ILE A 106 1.82 7.89 -13.40
C ILE A 106 1.22 8.80 -14.47
N ASN A 107 0.58 9.91 -14.08
CA ASN A 107 0.04 10.91 -15.00
C ASN A 107 1.12 11.55 -15.89
N SER A 108 2.32 11.80 -15.35
CA SER A 108 3.45 12.35 -16.12
C SER A 108 4.07 11.33 -17.10
N ILE A 109 3.96 10.03 -16.81
CA ILE A 109 4.51 8.95 -17.63
C ILE A 109 3.50 8.52 -18.71
N PHE A 110 2.21 8.46 -18.37
CA PHE A 110 1.13 7.98 -19.23
C PHE A 110 0.18 9.12 -19.57
N SER A 111 0.60 9.97 -20.51
CA SER A 111 -0.26 11.06 -21.00
C SER A 111 -1.53 10.50 -21.66
N HIS A 112 -2.67 10.82 -21.04
CA HIS A 112 -4.04 10.82 -21.57
C HIS A 112 -4.80 9.51 -21.85
N GLN A 113 -4.24 8.31 -21.70
CA GLN A 113 -5.01 7.06 -21.99
C GLN A 113 -5.35 6.17 -20.78
N VAL A 114 -4.86 6.47 -19.58
CA VAL A 114 -5.09 5.61 -18.39
C VAL A 114 -5.80 6.33 -17.23
N SER A 115 -5.98 7.65 -17.30
CA SER A 115 -6.75 8.41 -16.30
C SER A 115 -8.22 8.54 -16.70
N VAL A 116 -9.08 7.79 -16.02
CA VAL A 116 -10.52 8.09 -15.81
C VAL A 116 -10.82 7.87 -14.34
#